data_AF-A0A2Z4UT79-F1
#
_entry.id   AF-A0A2Z4UT79-F1
#
_cell.length_a   1.000
_cell.length_b   1.000
_cell.length_c   1.000
_cell.angle_alpha   90.00
_cell.angle_beta   90.00
_cell.angle_gamma   90.00
#
_symmetry.space_group_name_H-M   'P 1'
#
loop_
_entity.id
_entity.type
_entity.pdbx_description
1 polymer ?
#
loop_
_entity_poly.entity_id
_entity_poly.type
_entity_poly.pdbx_seq_one_letter_code
_entity_poly.pdbx_strand_id
1 'polypeptide(L)'
;MTTGTSSGQWRVDFDAEVVFSNGGALQTQGFRLDIPGDDIADGELGELLVRHLGLLMVGSTKITRRELLQEPHKGSRHTAAPGSGRRTADLTGPATRAAWPAAPGGGAPALAGLVDLPVVLLRLLGAGRPVADRLALAPFDLAGHAVVVQTGRQDGPYLTEDAVELLAGQGAALVATDSRQGDGPVARALAAAGLPALTGLTGLEELPATGVRLHAVPFPGPDDTLIRVYGVTDDQH
;
A
#
# COMPACT_ATOMS: atom_id res chain seq x y z
N MET A 1 17.67 -36.46 15.61
CA MET A 1 18.29 -35.70 14.51
C MET A 1 17.33 -35.69 13.34
N THR A 2 16.65 -34.56 13.11
CA THR A 2 16.20 -34.14 11.77
C THR A 2 16.01 -32.62 11.85
N THR A 3 16.91 -31.91 11.19
CA THR A 3 17.06 -30.45 11.21
C THR A 3 16.00 -29.77 10.34
N GLY A 4 15.30 -28.78 10.89
CA GLY A 4 14.42 -27.89 10.13
C GLY A 4 15.25 -26.85 9.39
N THR A 5 15.05 -26.74 8.07
CA THR A 5 15.59 -25.68 7.24
C THR A 5 14.63 -24.49 7.23
N SER A 6 15.04 -23.39 7.86
CA SER A 6 14.40 -22.08 7.73
C SER A 6 14.63 -21.55 6.31
N SER A 7 13.58 -21.38 5.51
CA SER A 7 13.68 -20.72 4.22
C SER A 7 13.86 -19.21 4.43
N GLY A 8 15.11 -18.75 4.55
CA GLY A 8 15.42 -17.32 4.45
C GLY A 8 15.04 -16.82 3.06
N GLN A 9 14.49 -15.60 2.98
CA GLN A 9 14.28 -14.93 1.70
C GLN A 9 15.63 -14.39 1.23
N TRP A 10 16.09 -14.87 0.08
CA TRP A 10 17.35 -14.46 -0.51
C TRP A 10 17.12 -13.35 -1.52
N ARG A 11 18.00 -12.36 -1.50
CA ARG A 11 18.08 -11.32 -2.51
C ARG A 11 19.42 -11.39 -3.18
N VAL A 12 19.49 -10.89 -4.40
CA VAL A 12 20.74 -10.73 -5.12
C VAL A 12 20.93 -9.26 -5.44
N ASP A 13 22.10 -8.72 -5.09
CA ASP A 13 22.59 -7.40 -5.49
C ASP A 13 23.52 -7.58 -6.68
N PHE A 14 23.26 -6.88 -7.79
CA PHE A 14 24.01 -7.07 -9.03
C PHE A 14 23.96 -5.87 -9.97
N ASP A 15 24.89 -5.86 -10.89
CA ASP A 15 24.89 -4.98 -12.05
C ASP A 15 24.42 -5.71 -13.28
N ALA A 16 23.70 -4.99 -14.14
CA ALA A 16 23.26 -5.54 -15.39
C ALA A 16 23.43 -4.54 -16.53
N GLU A 17 23.74 -5.09 -17.69
CA GLU A 17 23.61 -4.42 -18.97
C GLU A 17 22.62 -5.20 -19.84
N VAL A 18 21.60 -4.50 -20.34
CA VAL A 18 20.57 -5.04 -21.22
C VAL A 18 20.69 -4.34 -22.55
N VAL A 19 20.95 -5.09 -23.62
CA VAL A 19 21.02 -4.56 -24.99
C VAL A 19 19.72 -4.89 -25.71
N PHE A 20 19.08 -3.89 -26.32
CA PHE A 20 17.82 -4.08 -27.03
C PHE A 20 18.05 -4.41 -28.51
N SER A 21 17.22 -5.30 -29.07
CA SER A 21 17.31 -5.74 -30.47
C SER A 21 16.94 -4.62 -31.46
N ASN A 22 16.23 -3.59 -31.01
CA ASN A 22 15.91 -2.39 -31.79
C ASN A 22 16.94 -1.25 -31.61
N GLY A 23 18.04 -1.50 -30.89
CA GLY A 23 19.09 -0.53 -30.62
C GLY A 23 18.93 0.17 -29.27
N GLY A 24 20.08 0.57 -28.69
CA GLY A 24 20.15 1.13 -27.33
C GLY A 24 20.45 0.08 -26.26
N ALA A 25 20.72 0.55 -25.05
CA ALA A 25 21.00 -0.31 -23.90
C ALA A 25 20.50 0.34 -22.59
N LEU A 26 20.20 -0.50 -21.61
CA LEU A 26 19.88 -0.13 -20.23
C LEU A 26 20.94 -0.71 -19.31
N GLN A 27 21.46 0.10 -18.38
CA GLN A 27 22.41 -0.35 -17.38
C GLN A 27 21.87 -0.09 -15.97
N THR A 28 22.12 -1.04 -15.06
CA THR A 28 21.78 -0.93 -13.64
C THR A 28 23.02 -1.08 -12.78
N GLN A 29 23.03 -0.35 -11.66
CA GLN A 29 24.10 -0.42 -10.67
C GLN A 29 23.54 -0.74 -9.27
N GLY A 30 24.00 -1.83 -8.66
CA GLY A 30 23.60 -2.24 -7.31
C GLY A 30 22.12 -2.60 -7.22
N PHE A 31 21.59 -3.21 -8.28
CA PHE A 31 20.19 -3.55 -8.40
C PHE A 31 19.86 -4.78 -7.56
N ARG A 32 18.77 -4.73 -6.79
CA ARG A 32 18.40 -5.79 -5.85
C ARG A 32 17.13 -6.49 -6.26
N LEU A 33 17.21 -7.80 -6.45
CA LEU A 33 16.06 -8.63 -6.81
C LEU A 33 15.89 -9.79 -5.84
N ASP A 34 14.65 -10.06 -5.43
CA ASP A 34 14.32 -11.26 -4.66
C ASP A 34 14.45 -12.51 -5.55
N ILE A 35 15.05 -13.58 -5.03
CA ILE A 35 15.24 -14.83 -5.78
C ILE A 35 14.60 -16.02 -5.05
N PRO A 36 14.04 -17.00 -5.77
CA PRO A 36 13.58 -18.24 -5.19
C PRO A 36 14.77 -19.15 -4.87
N GLY A 37 14.97 -19.47 -3.59
CA GLY A 37 16.10 -20.32 -3.16
C GLY A 37 17.35 -19.53 -2.82
N ASP A 38 18.45 -20.23 -2.52
CA ASP A 38 19.71 -19.67 -2.04
C ASP A 38 20.75 -19.43 -3.15
N ASP A 39 20.41 -19.71 -4.40
CA ASP A 39 21.26 -19.44 -5.57
C ASP A 39 20.42 -19.17 -6.82
N ILE A 40 21.02 -18.51 -7.82
CA ILE A 40 20.42 -18.25 -9.14
C ILE A 40 21.52 -18.09 -10.18
N ALA A 41 21.33 -18.65 -11.38
CA ALA A 41 22.27 -18.47 -12.48
C ALA A 41 22.08 -17.10 -13.17
N ASP A 42 23.14 -16.54 -13.74
CA ASP A 42 23.13 -15.21 -14.37
C ASP A 42 22.08 -15.07 -15.49
N GLY A 43 21.87 -16.12 -16.29
CA GLY A 43 20.86 -16.10 -17.36
C GLY A 43 19.44 -16.00 -16.79
N GLU A 44 19.13 -16.78 -15.76
CA GLU A 44 17.84 -16.76 -15.08
C GLU A 44 17.63 -15.44 -14.34
N LEU A 45 18.68 -14.89 -13.71
CA LEU A 45 18.64 -13.57 -13.09
C LEU A 45 18.41 -12.45 -14.12
N GLY A 46 18.99 -12.57 -15.32
CA GLY A 46 18.72 -11.67 -16.44
C GLY A 46 17.26 -11.72 -16.88
N GLU A 47 16.67 -12.91 -16.99
CA GLU A 47 15.25 -13.07 -17.31
C GLU A 47 14.34 -12.49 -16.21
N LEU A 48 14.69 -12.70 -14.94
CA LEU A 48 13.97 -12.11 -13.81
C LEU A 48 14.02 -10.58 -13.85
N LEU A 49 15.19 -9.99 -14.15
CA LEU A 49 15.33 -8.54 -14.31
C LEU A 49 14.44 -8.01 -15.44
N VAL A 50 14.49 -8.65 -16.62
CA VAL A 50 13.68 -8.26 -17.79
C VAL A 50 12.19 -8.32 -17.48
N ARG A 51 11.74 -9.39 -16.81
CA ARG A 51 10.35 -9.54 -16.39
C ARG A 51 9.95 -8.50 -15.34
N HIS A 52 10.81 -8.27 -14.35
CA HIS A 52 10.55 -7.34 -13.25
C HIS A 52 10.43 -5.88 -13.74
N LEU A 53 11.27 -5.49 -14.70
CA LEU A 53 11.24 -4.15 -15.29
C LEU A 53 10.30 -4.01 -16.49
N GLY A 54 9.65 -5.11 -16.92
CA GLY A 54 8.72 -5.11 -18.06
C GLY A 54 9.38 -4.75 -19.39
N LEU A 55 10.65 -5.12 -19.57
CA LEU A 55 11.42 -4.74 -20.76
C LEU A 55 11.00 -5.55 -21.99
N LEU A 56 10.81 -4.87 -23.12
CA LEU A 56 10.47 -5.48 -24.40
C LEU A 56 11.64 -5.40 -25.37
N MET A 57 11.67 -6.29 -26.37
CA MET A 57 12.69 -6.32 -27.43
C MET A 57 14.12 -6.45 -26.89
N VAL A 58 14.32 -7.24 -25.83
CA VAL A 58 15.65 -7.51 -25.29
C VAL A 58 16.40 -8.48 -26.20
N GLY A 59 17.60 -8.09 -26.63
CA GLY A 59 18.50 -8.93 -27.42
C GLY A 59 19.46 -9.74 -26.54
N SER A 60 20.08 -9.12 -25.54
CA SER A 60 20.95 -9.81 -24.59
C SER A 60 20.98 -9.13 -23.22
N THR A 61 21.30 -9.92 -22.20
CA THR A 61 21.50 -9.47 -20.82
C THR A 61 22.84 -9.98 -20.31
N LYS A 62 23.60 -9.10 -19.68
CA LYS A 62 24.86 -9.45 -19.01
C LYS A 62 24.79 -9.04 -17.55
N ILE A 63 24.97 -10.02 -16.66
CA ILE A 63 25.04 -9.80 -15.21
C ILE A 63 26.50 -9.67 -14.80
N THR A 64 26.79 -8.76 -13.88
CA THR A 64 28.11 -8.58 -13.26
C THR A 64 27.97 -8.22 -11.78
N ARG A 65 29.05 -8.41 -11.01
CA ARG A 65 29.12 -8.09 -9.57
C ARG A 65 27.89 -8.59 -8.80
N ARG A 66 27.61 -9.88 -8.97
CA ARG A 66 26.54 -10.59 -8.29
C ARG A 66 26.96 -10.91 -6.86
N GLU A 67 26.15 -10.48 -5.89
CA GLU A 67 26.32 -10.80 -4.47
C GLU A 67 24.98 -11.25 -3.88
N LEU A 68 24.97 -12.43 -3.26
CA LEU A 68 23.79 -12.96 -2.57
C LEU A 68 23.71 -12.34 -1.17
N LEU A 69 22.57 -11.72 -0.87
CA LEU A 69 22.25 -11.12 0.40
C LEU A 69 21.21 -11.97 1.12
N GLN A 70 21.56 -12.42 2.33
CA GLN A 70 20.64 -13.05 3.25
C GLN A 70 20.19 -12.01 4.28
N GLU A 71 18.93 -11.58 4.24
CA GLU A 71 18.38 -10.70 5.27
C GLU A 71 17.82 -11.53 6.43
N PRO A 72 18.37 -11.44 7.66
CA PRO A 72 17.82 -12.16 8.82
C PRO A 72 16.51 -11.52 9.29
N HIS A 73 15.48 -12.34 9.47
CA HIS A 73 14.19 -11.95 10.05
C HIS A 73 14.37 -11.20 11.38
N LYS A 74 13.74 -10.02 11.52
CA LYS A 74 13.33 -9.49 12.83
C LYS A 74 11.87 -9.91 13.08
N GLY A 75 11.68 -10.77 14.08
CA GLY A 75 10.39 -11.39 14.42
C GLY A 75 9.26 -10.40 14.75
N SER A 76 8.00 -10.85 14.67
CA SER A 76 7.41 -11.62 15.76
C SER A 76 6.30 -12.59 15.32
N ARG A 77 6.25 -13.72 16.03
CA ARG A 77 5.15 -14.69 16.18
C ARG A 77 3.80 -14.29 15.54
N HIS A 78 3.40 -15.00 14.49
CA HIS A 78 2.32 -16.00 14.52
C HIS A 78 2.50 -16.90 13.28
N THR A 79 2.46 -18.21 13.49
CA THR A 79 2.58 -19.22 12.44
C THR A 79 1.33 -19.20 11.55
N ALA A 80 1.50 -18.84 10.28
CA ALA A 80 0.55 -19.19 9.22
C ALA A 80 1.24 -20.16 8.26
N ALA A 81 0.58 -21.30 8.02
CA ALA A 81 0.96 -22.33 7.06
C ALA A 81 1.11 -21.75 5.63
N PRO A 82 1.79 -22.43 4.69
CA PRO A 82 1.87 -21.99 3.31
C PRO A 82 0.49 -22.15 2.65
N GLY A 83 -0.29 -21.07 2.67
CA GLY A 83 -1.53 -20.92 1.94
C GLY A 83 -1.30 -20.02 0.74
N SER A 84 -1.76 -20.47 -0.42
CA SER A 84 -1.83 -19.71 -1.66
C SER A 84 -2.24 -18.23 -1.46
N GLY A 85 -1.33 -17.31 -1.82
CA GLY A 85 -1.62 -16.13 -2.65
C GLY A 85 -2.44 -14.97 -2.08
N ARG A 86 -2.30 -14.58 -0.80
CA ARG A 86 -2.91 -13.35 -0.26
C ARG A 86 -1.99 -12.66 0.74
N ARG A 87 -1.48 -11.48 0.38
CA ARG A 87 -0.64 -10.63 1.24
C ARG A 87 -1.50 -9.70 2.07
N THR A 88 -1.14 -9.54 3.34
CA THR A 88 -1.81 -8.62 4.27
C THR A 88 -0.79 -7.64 4.82
N ALA A 89 -1.08 -6.34 4.70
CA ALA A 89 -0.32 -5.25 5.29
C ALA A 89 -1.12 -4.68 6.49
N ASP A 90 -0.49 -4.60 7.67
CA ASP A 90 -1.05 -3.88 8.81
C ASP A 90 -0.78 -2.39 8.61
N LEU A 91 -1.84 -1.62 8.39
CA LEU A 91 -1.77 -0.18 8.17
C LEU A 91 -1.97 0.61 9.47
N THR A 92 -2.10 -0.09 10.59
CA THR A 92 -2.32 0.51 11.91
C THR A 92 -1.02 1.02 12.51
N GLY A 93 -0.94 2.33 12.70
CA GLY A 93 0.08 3.02 13.48
C GLY A 93 -0.41 3.44 14.87
N PRO A 94 0.49 3.95 15.73
CA PRO A 94 0.14 4.43 17.07
C PRO A 94 -0.79 5.66 17.06
N ALA A 95 -0.76 6.43 15.97
CA ALA A 95 -1.63 7.60 15.76
C ALA A 95 -2.92 7.24 15.01
N THR A 96 -3.16 5.97 14.70
CA THR A 96 -4.33 5.58 13.91
C THR A 96 -5.61 5.81 14.69
N ARG A 97 -6.51 6.60 14.09
CA ARG A 97 -7.79 7.01 14.68
C ARG A 97 -8.86 7.09 13.61
N ALA A 98 -10.07 6.70 13.97
CA ALA A 98 -11.27 6.92 13.18
C ALA A 98 -12.02 8.16 13.64
N ALA A 99 -12.67 8.83 12.71
CA ALA A 99 -13.65 9.88 12.94
C ALA A 99 -14.94 9.49 12.20
N TRP A 100 -16.03 9.38 12.96
CA TRP A 100 -17.31 8.91 12.45
C TRP A 100 -18.25 10.10 12.18
N PRO A 101 -19.05 10.05 11.10
CA PRO A 101 -20.13 10.99 10.93
C PRO A 101 -21.16 10.81 12.07
N ALA A 102 -21.87 11.88 12.40
CA ALA A 102 -22.92 11.80 13.41
C ALA A 102 -24.03 10.84 12.95
N ALA A 103 -24.25 9.77 13.71
CA ALA A 103 -25.30 8.78 13.46
C ALA A 103 -26.31 8.74 14.64
N PRO A 104 -27.60 8.45 14.38
CA PRO A 104 -28.56 8.22 15.45
C PRO A 104 -28.11 7.01 16.29
N GLY A 105 -27.87 7.21 17.58
CA GLY A 105 -27.35 6.19 18.50
C GLY A 105 -25.86 6.30 18.81
N GLY A 106 -25.10 7.12 18.07
CA GLY A 106 -23.66 7.31 18.25
C GLY A 106 -22.83 6.05 17.93
N GLY A 107 -21.51 6.22 17.88
CA GLY A 107 -20.57 5.11 17.69
C GLY A 107 -20.22 4.79 16.23
N ALA A 108 -19.30 3.84 16.08
CA ALA A 108 -18.81 3.36 14.78
C ALA A 108 -19.93 2.74 13.93
N PRO A 109 -19.86 2.87 12.59
CA PRO A 109 -20.84 2.27 11.68
C PRO A 109 -20.76 0.74 11.68
N ALA A 110 -21.76 0.10 11.08
CA ALA A 110 -21.81 -1.36 10.96
C ALA A 110 -20.58 -1.90 10.22
N LEU A 111 -19.96 -2.95 10.78
CA LEU A 111 -18.71 -3.55 10.26
C LEU A 111 -18.77 -3.91 8.77
N ALA A 112 -19.94 -4.36 8.29
CA ALA A 112 -20.15 -4.71 6.88
C ALA A 112 -19.81 -3.57 5.90
N GLY A 113 -19.91 -2.31 6.32
CA GLY A 113 -19.56 -1.14 5.51
C GLY A 113 -18.09 -0.72 5.62
N LEU A 114 -17.27 -1.41 6.42
CA LEU A 114 -15.88 -1.06 6.70
C LEU A 114 -14.88 -2.14 6.29
N VAL A 115 -15.35 -3.27 5.76
CA VAL A 115 -14.53 -4.43 5.41
C VAL A 115 -14.62 -4.74 3.92
N ASP A 116 -13.55 -5.32 3.39
CA ASP A 116 -13.43 -5.72 1.98
C ASP A 116 -13.65 -4.60 0.94
N LEU A 117 -13.36 -3.36 1.36
CA LEU A 117 -13.57 -2.18 0.53
C LEU A 117 -12.50 -2.11 -0.57
N PRO A 118 -12.88 -1.98 -1.85
CA PRO A 118 -11.89 -1.71 -2.89
C PRO A 118 -11.21 -0.36 -2.65
N VAL A 119 -9.91 -0.29 -2.85
CA VAL A 119 -9.13 0.93 -2.58
C VAL A 119 -8.88 1.74 -3.84
N VAL A 120 -9.13 3.04 -3.75
CA VAL A 120 -8.53 4.06 -4.62
C VAL A 120 -7.35 4.65 -3.89
N LEU A 121 -6.13 4.47 -4.41
CA LEU A 121 -4.91 4.97 -3.78
C LEU A 121 -4.39 6.23 -4.49
N LEU A 122 -4.55 7.38 -3.84
CA LEU A 122 -4.04 8.66 -4.30
C LEU A 122 -2.72 9.00 -3.58
N ARG A 123 -1.61 8.97 -4.32
CA ARG A 123 -0.28 9.32 -3.79
C ARG A 123 0.08 10.75 -4.15
N LEU A 124 0.19 11.62 -3.15
CA LEU A 124 0.55 13.04 -3.26
C LEU A 124 1.91 13.31 -2.60
N LEU A 125 2.91 12.53 -2.98
CA LEU A 125 4.25 12.58 -2.40
C LEU A 125 5.10 13.70 -2.99
N GLY A 126 6.04 14.24 -2.19
CA GLY A 126 7.06 15.19 -2.67
C GLY A 126 6.60 16.64 -2.85
N ALA A 127 5.30 16.93 -2.77
CA ALA A 127 4.78 18.30 -2.80
C ALA A 127 5.03 19.03 -1.48
N GLY A 128 5.43 20.31 -1.54
CA GLY A 128 5.56 21.16 -0.34
C GLY A 128 4.24 21.36 0.40
N ARG A 129 3.12 21.30 -0.34
CA ARG A 129 1.76 21.31 0.21
C ARG A 129 0.88 20.36 -0.62
N PRO A 130 0.72 19.09 -0.21
CA PRO A 130 -0.06 18.12 -0.96
C PRO A 130 -1.54 18.47 -0.88
N VAL A 131 -2.17 18.65 -2.04
CA VAL A 131 -3.59 18.99 -2.16
C VAL A 131 -4.30 17.87 -2.91
N ALA A 132 -5.34 17.32 -2.29
CA ALA A 132 -6.30 16.46 -2.96
C ALA A 132 -7.51 17.32 -3.34
N ASP A 133 -7.57 17.72 -4.60
CA ASP A 133 -8.69 18.49 -5.16
C ASP A 133 -9.62 17.61 -6.01
N ARG A 134 -10.68 18.22 -6.54
CA ARG A 134 -11.63 17.55 -7.42
C ARG A 134 -10.96 16.95 -8.66
N LEU A 135 -9.95 17.60 -9.24
CA LEU A 135 -9.30 17.16 -10.46
C LEU A 135 -8.42 15.93 -10.20
N ALA A 136 -7.75 15.86 -9.05
CA ALA A 136 -6.98 14.71 -8.62
C ALA A 136 -7.86 13.46 -8.42
N LEU A 137 -9.13 13.65 -8.03
CA LEU A 137 -10.08 12.56 -7.79
C LEU A 137 -10.92 12.18 -9.03
N ALA A 138 -11.11 13.11 -9.97
CA ALA A 138 -11.98 12.92 -11.14
C ALA A 138 -11.73 11.66 -11.99
N PRO A 139 -10.49 11.13 -12.11
CA PRO A 139 -10.24 9.92 -12.90
C PRO A 139 -10.74 8.61 -12.27
N PHE A 140 -11.12 8.60 -10.99
CA PHE A 140 -11.39 7.37 -10.24
C PHE A 140 -12.89 7.13 -10.08
N ASP A 141 -13.27 5.85 -10.05
CA ASP A 141 -14.56 5.42 -9.52
C ASP A 141 -14.49 5.42 -7.99
N LEU A 142 -15.28 6.27 -7.35
CA LEU A 142 -15.26 6.47 -5.90
C LEU A 142 -16.37 5.69 -5.20
N ALA A 143 -17.40 5.24 -5.93
CA ALA A 143 -18.58 4.65 -5.33
C ALA A 143 -18.24 3.36 -4.58
N GLY A 144 -18.53 3.30 -3.29
CA GLY A 144 -18.21 2.16 -2.43
C GLY A 144 -16.72 1.91 -2.18
N HIS A 145 -15.83 2.80 -2.63
CA HIS A 145 -14.39 2.64 -2.46
C HIS A 145 -13.90 3.27 -1.16
N ALA A 146 -12.86 2.68 -0.58
CA ALA A 146 -12.03 3.35 0.42
C ALA A 146 -11.01 4.23 -0.32
N VAL A 147 -11.10 5.54 -0.15
CA VAL A 147 -10.18 6.49 -0.80
C VAL A 147 -9.01 6.77 0.12
N VAL A 148 -7.83 6.26 -0.23
CA VAL A 148 -6.62 6.37 0.57
C VAL A 148 -5.73 7.47 0.00
N VAL A 149 -5.50 8.53 0.77
CA VAL A 149 -4.67 9.68 0.39
C VAL A 149 -3.36 9.64 1.17
N GLN A 150 -2.27 9.29 0.49
CA GLN A 150 -0.93 9.26 1.07
C GLN A 150 -0.16 10.55 0.73
N THR A 151 0.41 11.19 1.74
CA THR A 151 1.11 12.47 1.59
C THR A 151 2.57 12.44 2.03
N GLY A 152 2.96 11.48 2.86
CA GLY A 152 4.24 11.43 3.55
C GLY A 152 4.37 12.49 4.65
N ARG A 153 3.26 13.12 5.06
CA ARG A 153 3.26 14.31 5.93
C ARG A 153 2.34 14.17 7.14
N GLN A 154 2.77 14.74 8.27
CA GLN A 154 2.03 14.67 9.53
C GLN A 154 0.85 15.66 9.57
N ASP A 155 0.99 16.81 8.92
CA ASP A 155 -0.07 17.81 8.70
C ASP A 155 -1.04 17.38 7.59
N GLY A 156 -0.83 16.24 6.94
CA GLY A 156 -1.79 15.60 6.05
C GLY A 156 -2.02 16.29 4.72
N PRO A 157 -2.98 15.76 3.93
CA PRO A 157 -3.41 16.41 2.71
C PRO A 157 -4.31 17.59 3.06
N TYR A 158 -4.20 18.64 2.25
CA TYR A 158 -5.27 19.61 2.14
C TYR A 158 -6.33 19.05 1.19
N LEU A 159 -7.49 18.63 1.73
CA LEU A 159 -8.67 18.33 0.91
C LEU A 159 -9.42 19.63 0.65
N THR A 160 -9.69 19.93 -0.62
CA THR A 160 -10.54 21.08 -0.96
C THR A 160 -11.99 20.77 -0.62
N GLU A 161 -12.81 21.81 -0.46
CA GLU A 161 -14.26 21.66 -0.25
C GLU A 161 -14.91 20.88 -1.39
N ASP A 162 -14.62 21.25 -2.64
CA ASP A 162 -15.07 20.52 -3.84
C ASP A 162 -14.66 19.03 -3.87
N ALA A 163 -13.54 18.68 -3.24
CA ALA A 163 -13.08 17.28 -3.16
C ALA A 163 -13.93 16.50 -2.15
N VAL A 164 -14.22 17.10 -1.00
CA VAL A 164 -15.11 16.51 0.02
C VAL A 164 -16.51 16.33 -0.55
N GLU A 165 -17.04 17.34 -1.26
CA GLU A 165 -18.34 17.25 -1.94
C GLU A 165 -18.37 16.16 -3.01
N LEU A 166 -17.30 16.04 -3.82
CA LEU A 166 -17.21 14.97 -4.82
C LEU A 166 -17.20 13.58 -4.15
N LEU A 167 -16.38 13.38 -3.12
CA LEU A 167 -16.28 12.12 -2.39
C LEU A 167 -17.64 11.69 -1.83
N ALA A 168 -18.36 12.62 -1.20
CA ALA A 168 -19.66 12.35 -0.61
C ALA A 168 -20.71 12.13 -1.69
N GLY A 169 -20.75 12.98 -2.71
CA GLY A 169 -21.71 12.91 -3.81
C GLY A 169 -21.56 11.69 -4.72
N GLN A 170 -20.35 11.12 -4.84
CA GLN A 170 -20.10 9.87 -5.55
C GLN A 170 -20.23 8.62 -4.67
N GLY A 171 -20.43 8.78 -3.36
CA GLY A 171 -20.66 7.66 -2.44
C GLY A 171 -19.40 6.89 -2.06
N ALA A 172 -18.28 7.58 -1.81
CA ALA A 172 -17.11 6.95 -1.19
C ALA A 172 -17.49 6.28 0.14
N ALA A 173 -16.96 5.10 0.41
CA ALA A 173 -17.28 4.35 1.62
C ALA A 173 -16.58 4.92 2.86
N LEU A 174 -15.32 5.32 2.72
CA LEU A 174 -14.53 6.05 3.71
C LEU A 174 -13.34 6.73 3.06
N VAL A 175 -12.71 7.65 3.78
CA VAL A 175 -11.45 8.29 3.39
C VAL A 175 -10.38 7.97 4.42
N ALA A 176 -9.18 7.57 3.97
CA ALA A 176 -8.07 7.25 4.86
C ALA A 176 -6.81 8.04 4.50
N THR A 177 -5.98 8.40 5.49
CA THR A 177 -4.75 9.16 5.26
C THR A 177 -3.66 8.86 6.29
N ASP A 178 -2.41 9.12 5.91
CA ASP A 178 -1.23 9.08 6.79
C ASP A 178 -1.07 10.34 7.67
N SER A 179 -1.92 11.36 7.47
CA SER A 179 -1.99 12.54 8.35
C SER A 179 -2.21 12.15 9.79
N ARG A 180 -1.54 12.81 10.73
CA ARG A 180 -1.71 12.58 12.17
C ARG A 180 -2.59 13.63 12.84
N GLN A 181 -3.33 14.42 12.06
CA GLN A 181 -4.18 15.49 12.58
C GLN A 181 -5.46 14.99 13.29
N GLY A 182 -5.72 13.67 13.35
CA GLY A 182 -6.84 13.12 14.13
C GLY A 182 -8.19 13.73 13.73
N ASP A 183 -8.85 14.40 14.69
CA ASP A 183 -10.10 15.16 14.53
C ASP A 183 -9.91 16.56 13.90
N GLY A 184 -8.81 16.75 13.16
CA GLY A 184 -8.46 17.97 12.47
C GLY A 184 -9.46 18.40 11.40
N PRO A 185 -9.18 19.52 10.69
CA PRO A 185 -10.11 20.12 9.73
C PRO A 185 -10.64 19.16 8.66
N VAL A 186 -9.77 18.28 8.16
CA VAL A 186 -10.13 17.25 7.17
C VAL A 186 -11.15 16.26 7.72
N ALA A 187 -10.88 15.66 8.88
CA ALA A 187 -11.78 14.69 9.49
C ALA A 187 -13.15 15.32 9.82
N ARG A 188 -13.16 16.58 10.28
CA ARG A 188 -14.40 17.32 10.54
C ARG A 188 -15.20 17.62 9.28
N ALA A 189 -14.53 18.03 8.19
CA ALA A 189 -15.20 18.29 6.92
C ALA A 189 -15.83 17.02 6.34
N LEU A 190 -15.11 15.90 6.38
CA LEU A 190 -15.63 14.59 5.95
C LEU A 190 -16.79 14.13 6.81
N ALA A 191 -16.67 14.20 8.15
CA ALA A 191 -17.74 13.83 9.06
C ALA A 191 -19.01 14.69 8.87
N ALA A 192 -18.85 16.00 8.63
CA ALA A 192 -19.95 16.90 8.30
C ALA A 192 -20.63 16.55 6.97
N ALA A 193 -19.88 15.99 6.02
CA ALA A 193 -20.40 15.46 4.76
C ALA A 193 -20.95 14.03 4.86
N GLY A 194 -20.98 13.43 6.06
CA GLY A 194 -21.48 12.07 6.27
C GLY A 194 -20.48 10.96 5.93
N LEU A 195 -19.20 11.30 5.73
CA LEU A 195 -18.15 10.36 5.35
C LEU A 195 -17.27 9.96 6.55
N PRO A 196 -17.08 8.65 6.79
CA PRO A 196 -16.07 8.17 7.74
C PRO A 196 -14.66 8.55 7.32
N ALA A 197 -13.83 8.94 8.29
CA ALA A 197 -12.43 9.27 8.05
C ALA A 197 -11.50 8.43 8.94
N LEU A 198 -10.39 7.95 8.37
CA LEU A 198 -9.31 7.28 9.08
C LEU A 198 -8.04 8.10 8.93
N THR A 199 -7.36 8.37 10.03
CA THR A 199 -6.13 9.16 10.07
C THR A 199 -5.01 8.36 10.71
N GLY A 200 -3.77 8.77 10.47
CA GLY A 200 -2.57 8.22 11.11
C GLY A 200 -2.21 6.83 10.64
N LEU A 201 -2.60 6.44 9.42
CA LEU A 201 -2.20 5.16 8.83
C LEU A 201 -0.69 5.14 8.56
N THR A 202 -0.12 3.94 8.57
CA THR A 202 1.29 3.67 8.27
C THR A 202 1.41 2.59 7.20
N GLY A 203 2.61 2.40 6.60
CA GLY A 203 2.84 1.32 5.63
C GLY A 203 2.11 1.50 4.29
N LEU A 204 1.56 2.69 4.01
CA LEU A 204 0.86 2.97 2.76
C LEU A 204 1.79 2.89 1.53
N GLU A 205 3.09 3.06 1.72
CA GLU A 205 4.15 2.91 0.73
C GLU A 205 4.28 1.47 0.21
N GLU A 206 3.87 0.48 1.00
CA GLU A 206 3.97 -0.94 0.65
C GLU A 206 2.76 -1.43 -0.17
N LEU A 207 1.67 -0.65 -0.22
CA LEU A 207 0.48 -1.02 -0.98
C LEU A 207 0.72 -0.93 -2.49
N PRO A 208 0.28 -1.91 -3.29
CA PRO A 208 0.26 -1.74 -4.75
C PRO A 208 -0.72 -0.63 -5.15
N ALA A 209 -0.55 -0.10 -6.37
CA ALA A 209 -1.40 0.97 -6.89
C ALA A 209 -2.88 0.55 -7.07
N THR A 210 -3.14 -0.75 -7.27
CA THR A 210 -4.48 -1.31 -7.48
C THR A 210 -4.60 -2.70 -6.84
N GLY A 211 -5.82 -3.23 -6.75
CA GLY A 211 -6.08 -4.58 -6.26
C GLY A 211 -6.07 -4.72 -4.73
N VAL A 212 -6.01 -3.63 -3.99
CA VAL A 212 -6.06 -3.64 -2.52
C VAL A 212 -7.51 -3.65 -2.04
N ARG A 213 -7.78 -4.51 -1.06
CA ARG A 213 -9.00 -4.53 -0.24
C ARG A 213 -8.69 -4.01 1.15
N LEU A 214 -9.35 -2.93 1.56
CA LEU A 214 -9.17 -2.34 2.88
C LEU A 214 -10.19 -2.89 3.87
N HIS A 215 -9.69 -3.23 5.05
CA HIS A 215 -10.48 -3.72 6.18
C HIS A 215 -10.20 -2.83 7.38
N ALA A 216 -11.22 -2.13 7.85
CA ALA A 216 -11.17 -1.23 8.98
C ALA A 216 -12.07 -1.77 10.10
N VAL A 217 -11.46 -2.25 11.18
CA VAL A 217 -12.13 -2.98 12.26
C VAL A 217 -12.08 -2.14 13.54
N PRO A 218 -13.20 -1.51 13.95
CA PRO A 218 -13.26 -0.76 15.20
C PRO A 218 -12.98 -1.67 16.40
N PHE A 219 -12.29 -1.16 17.42
CA PHE A 219 -12.14 -1.90 18.66
C PHE A 219 -13.46 -1.90 19.45
N PRO A 220 -13.83 -3.03 20.05
CA PRO A 220 -14.95 -3.04 21.00
C PRO A 220 -14.55 -2.24 22.24
N GLY A 221 -15.32 -1.22 22.60
CA GLY A 221 -15.03 -0.42 23.79
C GLY A 221 -15.73 0.94 23.80
N PRO A 222 -15.47 1.73 24.85
CA PRO A 222 -16.05 3.07 24.99
C PRO A 222 -15.36 4.11 24.09
N ASP A 223 -14.13 3.85 23.65
CA ASP A 223 -13.41 4.69 22.70
C ASP A 223 -13.65 4.14 21.28
N ASP A 224 -14.64 4.71 20.61
CA ASP A 224 -15.02 4.34 19.25
C ASP A 224 -14.02 4.82 18.18
N THR A 225 -13.03 5.63 18.55
CA THR A 225 -12.00 6.13 17.63
C THR A 225 -10.88 5.12 17.39
N LEU A 226 -10.73 4.13 18.27
CA LEU A 226 -9.72 3.09 18.12
C LEU A 226 -10.12 2.13 17.01
N ILE A 227 -9.20 1.89 16.08
CA ILE A 227 -9.45 1.05 14.91
C ILE A 227 -8.19 0.30 14.48
N ARG A 228 -8.37 -0.92 13.97
CA ARG A 228 -7.35 -1.69 13.23
C ARG A 228 -7.62 -1.57 11.74
N VAL A 229 -6.57 -1.29 10.96
CA VAL A 229 -6.69 -1.14 9.50
C VAL A 229 -5.73 -2.09 8.82
N TYR A 230 -6.24 -2.85 7.85
CA TYR A 230 -5.46 -3.78 7.04
C TYR A 230 -5.69 -3.52 5.56
N GLY A 231 -4.62 -3.57 4.78
CA GLY A 231 -4.67 -3.68 3.33
C GLY A 231 -4.44 -5.14 2.94
N VAL A 232 -5.27 -5.68 2.07
CA VAL A 232 -5.17 -7.08 1.64
C VAL A 232 -5.14 -7.15 0.13
N THR A 233 -4.18 -7.89 -0.41
CA THR A 233 -3.98 -8.04 -1.86
C THR A 233 -3.85 -9.51 -2.19
N ASP A 234 -4.49 -9.95 -3.26
CA ASP A 234 -4.25 -11.29 -3.79
C ASP A 234 -2.98 -11.26 -4.66
N ASP A 235 -2.08 -12.22 -4.46
CA ASP A 235 -0.92 -12.37 -5.36
C ASP A 235 -1.46 -12.87 -6.71
N GLN A 236 -1.45 -12.00 -7.71
CA GLN A 236 -1.72 -12.38 -9.10
C GLN A 236 -0.56 -13.27 -9.57
N HIS A 237 -0.85 -14.51 -9.97
CA HIS A 237 0.09 -15.40 -10.65
C HIS A 237 0.41 -14.90 -12.06
#